data_AF-A0A357V4H7-F1
#
_entry.id   AF-A0A357V4H7-F1
#
_cell.length_a   1.000
_cell.length_b   1.000
_cell.length_c   1.000
_cell.angle_alpha   90.00
_cell.angle_beta   90.00
_cell.angle_gamma   90.00
#
_symmetry.space_group_name_H-M   'P 1'
#
loop_
_entity.id
_entity.type
_entity.pdbx_description
1 polymer ?
#
loop_
_entity_poly.entity_id
_entity_poly.type
_entity_poly.pdbx_seq_one_letter_code
_entity_poly.pdbx_strand_id
1 'polypeptide(L)' 'MPNNKPRLLVARIFPQDVMDRAARDYDCIVNSEDANWSGDDVIARAGDVDAILT' A
#
# COMPACT_ATOMS: atom_id res chain seq x y z
N MET A 1 9.18 3.34 -21.14
CA MET A 1 8.71 2.06 -20.56
C MET A 1 7.40 2.35 -19.83
N PRO A 2 6.38 1.49 -19.90
CA PRO A 2 5.23 1.62 -19.01
C PRO A 2 5.74 1.64 -17.56
N ASN A 3 5.06 2.40 -16.71
CA ASN A 3 5.52 2.84 -15.39
C ASN A 3 5.78 1.65 -14.45
N ASN A 4 7.01 1.14 -14.41
CA ASN A 4 7.40 -0.11 -13.71
C ASN A 4 7.63 0.11 -12.20
N LYS A 5 6.80 0.95 -11.56
CA LYS A 5 6.91 1.24 -10.13
C LYS A 5 6.53 -0.02 -9.33
N PRO A 6 7.23 -0.35 -8.23
CA PRO A 6 6.82 -1.45 -7.37
C PRO A 6 5.43 -1.20 -6.79
N ARG A 7 4.65 -2.26 -6.66
CA ARG A 7 3.31 -2.21 -6.08
C ARG A 7 3.41 -2.25 -4.56
N LEU A 8 2.86 -1.24 -3.90
CA LEU A 8 2.91 -1.09 -2.46
C LEU A 8 1.51 -1.17 -1.86
N LEU A 9 1.28 -2.15 -0.97
CA LEU A 9 0.10 -2.17 -0.13
C LEU A 9 0.32 -1.26 1.09
N VAL A 10 -0.46 -0.20 1.21
CA VAL A 10 -0.47 0.70 2.36
C VAL A 10 -1.63 0.29 3.28
N ALA A 11 -1.31 -0.43 4.36
CA ALA A 11 -2.31 -1.07 5.22
C ALA A 11 -2.98 -0.12 6.23
N ARG A 12 -2.41 1.07 6.45
CA ARG A 12 -2.93 2.12 7.35
C ARG A 12 -2.80 3.49 6.73
N ILE A 13 -3.57 4.47 7.18
CA ILE A 13 -3.37 5.87 6.77
C ILE A 13 -2.19 6.47 7.54
N PHE A 14 -1.18 6.92 6.80
CA PHE A 14 -0.02 7.63 7.35
C PHE A 14 -0.18 9.15 7.19
N PRO A 15 0.65 9.96 7.88
CA PRO A 15 0.74 11.40 7.63
C PRO A 15 0.89 11.72 6.13
N GLN A 16 0.35 12.88 5.72
CA GLN A 16 0.22 13.24 4.30
C GLN A 16 1.56 13.23 3.55
N ASP A 17 2.65 13.66 4.21
CA ASP A 17 4.00 13.66 3.64
C ASP A 17 4.50 12.24 3.32
N VAL A 18 4.15 11.25 4.13
CA VAL A 18 4.41 9.83 3.87
C VAL A 18 3.57 9.34 2.70
N MET A 19 2.28 9.70 2.66
CA MET A 19 1.37 9.31 1.59
C MET A 19 1.82 9.90 0.24
N ASP A 20 2.23 11.17 0.22
CA ASP A 20 2.74 11.85 -0.97
C ASP A 20 4.02 11.19 -1.48
N ARG A 21 4.92 10.83 -0.56
CA ARG A 21 6.15 10.10 -0.90
C ARG A 21 5.84 8.72 -1.48
N ALA A 22 4.91 7.99 -0.87
CA ALA A 22 4.50 6.67 -1.34
C ALA A 22 3.94 6.74 -2.77
N ALA A 23 3.01 7.66 -3.03
CA ALA A 23 2.41 7.85 -4.35
C ALA A 23 3.42 8.32 -5.42
N ARG A 24 4.45 9.08 -5.02
CA ARG A 24 5.53 9.50 -5.93
C ARG A 24 6.37 8.30 -6.37
N ASP A 25 6.72 7.40 -5.44
CA ASP A 25 7.74 6.38 -5.66
C ASP A 25 7.16 5.00 -6.04
N TYR A 26 5.90 4.71 -5.69
CA TYR A 26 5.26 3.39 -5.84
C TYR A 26 3.90 3.45 -6.54
N ASP A 27 3.43 2.29 -7.02
CA ASP A 27 2.03 2.07 -7.40
C ASP A 27 1.25 1.59 -6.17
N CYS A 28 0.54 2.52 -5.51
CA CYS A 28 -0.02 2.28 -4.18
C CYS A 28 -1.45 1.70 -4.23
N ILE A 29 -1.68 0.64 -3.47
CA ILE A 29 -3.01 0.17 -3.07
C ILE A 29 -3.22 0.59 -1.61
N VAL A 30 -4.19 1.47 -1.35
CA VAL A 30 -4.36 2.11 -0.04
C VAL A 30 -5.60 1.59 0.67
N ASN A 31 -5.46 1.26 1.96
CA ASN A 31 -6.58 1.07 2.87
C ASN A 31 -7.26 2.42 3.18
N SER A 32 -8.08 2.93 2.25
CA SER A 32 -8.68 4.27 2.35
C SER A 32 -9.66 4.43 3.51
N GLU A 33 -10.17 3.34 4.05
CA GLU A 33 -11.08 3.33 5.22
C GLU A 33 -10.33 3.27 6.55
N ASP A 34 -8.99 3.13 6.53
CA ASP A 34 -8.16 2.82 7.71
C ASP A 34 -8.71 1.65 8.55
N ALA A 35 -9.34 0.68 7.89
CA ALA A 35 -9.95 -0.46 8.56
C ALA A 35 -8.88 -1.33 9.23
N ASN A 36 -9.15 -1.83 10.43
CA ASN A 36 -8.26 -2.76 11.12
C ASN A 36 -8.40 -4.16 10.52
N TRP A 37 -7.50 -4.52 9.59
CA TRP A 37 -7.49 -5.82 8.93
C TRP A 37 -6.97 -6.92 9.85
N SER A 38 -7.57 -8.11 9.73
CA SER A 38 -7.02 -9.32 10.33
C SER A 38 -5.74 -9.77 9.60
N GLY A 39 -5.00 -10.73 10.18
CA GLY A 39 -3.85 -11.33 9.48
C GLY A 39 -4.24 -11.96 8.14
N ASP A 40 -5.38 -12.65 8.09
CA ASP A 40 -5.91 -13.27 6.88
C ASP A 40 -6.29 -12.22 5.82
N ASP A 41 -6.85 -11.09 6.26
CA ASP A 41 -7.17 -9.95 5.38
C ASP A 41 -5.93 -9.37 4.72
N VAL A 42 -4.82 -9.23 5.46
CA VAL A 42 -3.55 -8.74 4.93
C VAL A 42 -2.98 -9.74 3.93
N ILE A 43 -2.99 -11.04 4.26
CA ILE A 43 -2.51 -12.10 3.37
C ILE A 43 -3.29 -12.11 2.05
N ALA A 44 -4.62 -12.00 2.11
CA ALA A 44 -5.48 -11.97 0.92
C ALA A 44 -5.19 -10.78 -0.01
N ARG A 45 -4.69 -9.67 0.53
CA ARG A 45 -4.36 -8.43 -0.22
C ARG A 45 -2.91 -8.36 -0.65
N ALA A 46 -2.03 -9.16 -0.05
CA ALA A 46 -0.59 -9.15 -0.29
C ALA A 46 -0.16 -9.92 -1.54
N GLY A 47 -1.06 -10.70 -2.17
CA GLY A 47 -0.70 -11.67 -3.21
C GLY A 47 0.02 -11.10 -4.45
N ASP A 48 -0.30 -9.87 -4.85
CA ASP A 48 0.21 -9.24 -6.07
C ASP A 48 1.01 -7.95 -5.83
N VAL A 49 1.49 -7.73 -4.60
CA VAL A 49 2.29 -6.54 -4.25
C VAL A 49 3.75 -6.90 -3.98
N ASP A 50 4.65 -5.97 -4.27
CA ASP A 50 6.09 -6.14 -4.05
C ASP A 50 6.49 -5.79 -2.61
N ALA A 51 5.67 -4.99 -1.91
CA ALA A 51 5.92 -4.54 -0.55
C ALA A 51 4.61 -4.22 0.20
N ILE A 52 4.71 -4.21 1.53
CA ILE A 52 3.64 -3.80 2.45
C ILE A 52 4.19 -2.74 3.40
N LEU A 53 3.46 -1.65 3.58
CA LEU A 53 3.68 -0.63 4.59
C LEU A 53 2.58 -0.72 5.65
N THR A 54 2.93 -1.07 6.89
CA THR A 54 2.01 -1.39 8.00
C THR A 54 2.09 -0.43 9.15
#